data_AF-A0A162FDB6-F1
#
_entry.id   AF-A0A162FDB6-F1
#
_cell.length_a   1.000
_cell.length_b   1.000
_cell.length_c   1.000
_cell.angle_alpha   90.00
_cell.angle_beta   90.00
_cell.angle_gamma   90.00
#
_symmetry.space_group_name_H-M   'P 1'
#
loop_
_entity.id
_entity.type
_entity.pdbx_description
1 polymer ?
#
loop_
_entity_poly.entity_id
_entity_poly.type
_entity_poly.pdbx_seq_one_letter_code
_entity_poly.pdbx_strand_id
1 'polypeptide(L)'
;MNGSIINQNVESGVFKKYYDGYYQFVMDNEEIIVFEEVSPNVIRKFDLKSDRFKDKSFEITYSEYIEDDDEDLVSFRIEKLKLI
;
A
#
# COMPACT_ATOMS: atom_id res chain seq x y z
N MET A 1 -12.77 1.77 4.87
CA MET A 1 -12.25 1.49 6.23
C MET A 1 -13.00 2.25 7.32
N ASN A 2 -13.57 1.53 8.29
CA ASN A 2 -13.94 2.03 9.63
C ASN A 2 -12.90 1.45 10.59
N GLY A 3 -11.94 2.26 11.00
CA GLY A 3 -10.83 1.82 11.82
C GLY A 3 -9.96 3.00 12.20
N SER A 4 -9.21 2.85 13.29
CA SER A 4 -8.34 3.90 13.80
C SER A 4 -6.94 3.76 13.24
N ILE A 5 -6.35 4.88 12.79
CA ILE A 5 -4.95 4.91 12.37
C ILE A 5 -4.08 4.71 13.61
N ILE A 6 -3.24 3.68 13.59
CA ILE A 6 -2.28 3.40 14.66
C ILE A 6 -0.86 3.81 14.31
N ASN A 7 -0.51 3.82 13.02
CA ASN A 7 0.81 4.21 12.56
C ASN A 7 0.79 4.83 11.15
N GLN A 8 1.83 5.60 10.83
CA GLN A 8 2.10 6.10 9.49
C GLN A 8 3.59 5.96 9.18
N ASN A 9 3.89 5.29 8.08
CA ASN A 9 5.25 4.96 7.67
C ASN A 9 5.58 5.60 6.31
N VAL A 10 6.88 5.80 6.07
CA VAL A 10 7.43 6.24 4.79
C VAL A 10 8.62 5.36 4.45
N GLU A 11 8.46 4.51 3.44
CA GLU A 11 9.46 3.50 3.06
C GLU A 11 9.58 3.40 1.54
N SER A 12 10.65 2.77 1.05
CA SER A 12 10.80 2.46 -0.36
C SER A 12 10.46 1.00 -0.64
N GLY A 13 9.85 0.75 -1.79
CA GLY A 13 9.52 -0.60 -2.22
C GLY A 13 9.25 -0.70 -3.71
N VAL A 14 9.27 -1.93 -4.21
CA VAL A 14 9.06 -2.27 -5.61
C VAL A 14 7.64 -2.83 -5.80
N PHE A 15 6.85 -2.19 -6.65
CA PHE A 15 5.52 -2.69 -6.98
C PHE A 15 5.62 -4.00 -7.76
N LYS A 16 4.93 -5.05 -7.31
CA LYS A 16 4.96 -6.37 -7.95
C LYS A 16 3.73 -6.68 -8.76
N LYS A 17 2.55 -6.53 -8.18
CA LYS A 17 1.28 -6.81 -8.86
C LYS A 17 0.10 -6.29 -8.06
N TYR A 18 -1.00 -6.09 -8.76
CA TYR A 18 -2.34 -6.06 -8.20
C TYR A 18 -2.97 -7.44 -8.39
N TYR A 19 -3.40 -8.09 -7.31
CA TYR A 19 -3.99 -9.43 -7.36
C TYR A 19 -5.07 -9.57 -6.28
N ASP A 20 -6.23 -10.10 -6.68
CA ASP A 20 -7.36 -10.40 -5.80
C ASP A 20 -7.83 -9.21 -4.93
N GLY A 21 -7.72 -7.98 -5.44
CA GLY A 21 -8.10 -6.78 -4.70
C GLY A 21 -6.96 -6.08 -3.97
N TYR A 22 -5.78 -6.71 -3.88
CA TYR A 22 -4.66 -6.21 -3.08
C TYR A 22 -3.47 -5.75 -3.93
N TYR A 23 -2.69 -4.81 -3.39
CA TYR A 23 -1.49 -4.26 -4.02
C TYR A 23 -0.24 -4.77 -3.29
N GLN A 24 0.61 -5.52 -3.98
CA GLN A 24 1.78 -6.15 -3.37
C GLN A 24 3.06 -5.36 -3.68
N PHE A 25 3.82 -5.05 -2.64
CA PHE A 25 5.14 -4.43 -2.74
C PHE A 25 6.19 -5.30 -2.03
N VAL A 26 7.40 -5.35 -2.61
CA VAL A 26 8.59 -5.86 -1.90
C VAL A 26 9.36 -4.65 -1.41
N MET A 27 9.51 -4.53 -0.10
CA MET A 27 10.19 -3.42 0.56
C MET A 27 11.71 -3.59 0.53
N ASP A 28 12.44 -2.53 0.87
CA ASP A 28 13.91 -2.54 0.87
C ASP A 28 14.52 -3.57 1.85
N ASN A 29 13.79 -3.92 2.91
CA ASN A 29 14.15 -4.97 3.87
C ASN A 29 13.78 -6.40 3.37
N GLU A 30 13.41 -6.55 2.10
CA GLU A 30 12.94 -7.79 1.47
C GLU A 30 11.57 -8.30 1.98
N GLU A 31 10.91 -7.55 2.86
CA GLU A 31 9.56 -7.87 3.33
C GLU A 31 8.53 -7.63 2.23
N ILE A 32 7.46 -8.44 2.26
CA ILE A 32 6.32 -8.26 1.39
C ILE A 32 5.21 -7.63 2.20
N ILE A 33 4.83 -6.39 1.84
CA ILE A 33 3.61 -5.77 2.35
C ILE A 33 2.52 -5.87 1.29
N VAL A 34 1.34 -6.25 1.76
CA VAL A 34 0.11 -6.34 0.99
C VAL A 34 -0.79 -5.19 1.45
N PHE A 35 -1.22 -4.34 0.52
CA PHE A 35 -2.10 -3.22 0.83
C PHE A 35 -3.53 -3.52 0.38
N GLU A 36 -4.47 -3.35 1.29
CA GLU A 36 -5.93 -3.50 1.13
C GLU A 36 -6.51 -2.31 0.40
N GLU A 37 -6.08 -1.11 0.77
CA GLU A 37 -6.63 0.15 0.25
C GLU A 37 -5.55 1.05 -0.34
N VAL A 38 -5.97 1.91 -1.27
CA VAL A 38 -5.13 2.94 -1.87
C VAL A 38 -5.93 4.22 -1.95
N SER A 39 -5.35 5.32 -1.46
CA SER A 39 -5.99 6.62 -1.46
C SER A 39 -6.38 7.05 -2.89
N PRO A 40 -7.56 7.67 -3.10
CA PRO A 40 -8.06 8.00 -4.43
C PRO A 40 -7.11 8.84 -5.29
N ASN A 41 -6.28 9.68 -4.65
CA ASN A 41 -5.28 10.51 -5.32
C ASN A 41 -4.15 9.70 -5.96
N VAL A 42 -3.80 8.55 -5.37
CA VAL A 42 -2.79 7.64 -5.89
C VAL A 42 -3.34 6.89 -7.10
N ILE A 43 -4.56 6.34 -7.00
CA ILE A 43 -5.22 5.61 -8.10
C ILE A 43 -5.37 6.49 -9.35
N ARG A 44 -5.64 7.80 -9.18
CA ARG A 44 -5.74 8.74 -10.31
C ARG A 44 -4.41 9.01 -11.00
N LYS A 45 -3.28 8.84 -10.31
CA LYS A 45 -1.93 9.12 -10.83
C LYS A 45 -1.22 7.87 -11.34
N PHE A 46 -1.46 6.75 -10.69
CA PHE A 46 -0.77 5.49 -10.93
C PHE A 46 -1.80 4.40 -11.19
N ASP A 47 -1.80 3.89 -12.41
CA ASP A 47 -2.57 2.71 -12.78
C ASP A 47 -1.86 1.44 -12.30
N LEU A 48 -2.01 1.14 -11.01
CA LEU A 48 -1.45 -0.05 -10.37
C LEU A 48 -2.26 -1.32 -10.67
N LYS A 49 -3.45 -1.20 -11.25
CA LYS A 49 -4.29 -2.38 -11.57
C LYS A 49 -3.85 -3.07 -12.86
N SER A 50 -3.12 -2.38 -13.72
CA SER A 50 -2.42 -2.98 -14.86
C SER A 50 -0.95 -3.24 -14.54
N ASP A 51 -0.27 -3.97 -15.41
CA ASP A 51 1.17 -4.24 -15.29
C ASP A 51 2.04 -3.02 -15.64
N ARG A 52 1.46 -1.83 -15.88
CA ARG A 52 2.20 -0.63 -16.34
C ARG A 52 3.33 -0.21 -15.40
N PHE A 53 3.13 -0.35 -14.10
CA PHE A 53 4.11 0.03 -13.07
C PHE A 53 4.80 -1.16 -12.42
N LYS A 54 4.63 -2.36 -12.98
CA LYS A 54 5.27 -3.57 -12.47
C LYS A 54 6.79 -3.41 -12.45
N ASP A 55 7.39 -3.86 -11.35
CA ASP A 55 8.83 -3.78 -11.05
C ASP A 55 9.39 -2.35 -11.01
N LYS A 56 8.53 -1.34 -10.81
CA LYS A 56 8.96 0.03 -10.54
C LYS A 56 9.09 0.28 -9.04
N SER A 57 10.10 1.06 -8.69
CA SER A 57 10.37 1.48 -7.32
C SER A 57 9.59 2.74 -6.99
N PHE A 58 9.08 2.79 -5.76
CA PHE A 58 8.33 3.92 -5.22
C PHE A 58 8.81 4.24 -3.82
N GLU A 59 8.78 5.53 -3.47
CA GLU A 59 8.62 5.97 -2.09
C GLU A 59 7.11 5.88 -1.76
N ILE A 60 6.79 5.16 -0.70
CA ILE A 60 5.46 4.76 -0.28
C ILE A 60 5.18 5.38 1.09
N THR A 61 4.20 6.28 1.15
CA THR A 61 3.61 6.70 2.43
C THR A 61 2.36 5.88 2.66
N TYR A 62 2.29 5.17 3.78
CA TYR A 62 1.14 4.32 4.10
C TYR A 62 0.77 4.40 5.58
N SER A 63 -0.49 4.08 5.87
CA SER A 63 -1.03 4.03 7.22
C SER A 63 -1.46 2.61 7.58
N GLU A 64 -1.27 2.27 8.86
CA GLU A 64 -1.75 1.06 9.50
C GLU A 64 -3.05 1.37 10.25
N TYR A 65 -4.05 0.51 10.10
CA TYR A 65 -5.36 0.63 10.72
C TYR A 65 -5.65 -0.60 11.56
N ILE A 66 -6.16 -0.40 12.76
CA ILE A 66 -6.85 -1.46 13.50
C ILE A 66 -8.33 -1.38 13.15
N GLU A 67 -8.94 -2.50 12.77
CA GLU A 67 -10.38 -2.55 12.51
C GLU A 67 -11.18 -2.47 13.81
N ASP A 68 -12.26 -1.67 13.80
CA ASP A 68 -13.10 -1.45 15.00
C ASP A 68 -13.79 -2.75 15.47
N ASP A 69 -13.98 -3.71 14.56
CA ASP A 69 -14.65 -5.00 14.83
C ASP A 69 -13.67 -6.14 15.19
N ASP A 70 -12.37 -5.96 14.97
CA ASP A 70 -11.31 -6.92 15.29
C ASP A 70 -9.99 -6.19 15.58
N GLU A 71 -9.71 -5.98 16.87
CA GLU A 71 -8.53 -5.22 17.32
C GLU A 71 -7.19 -5.89 16.95
N ASP A 72 -7.22 -7.19 16.61
CA ASP A 72 -6.03 -7.95 16.19
C ASP A 72 -5.79 -7.87 14.66
N LEU A 73 -6.74 -7.33 13.90
CA LEU A 73 -6.63 -7.21 12.45
C LEU A 73 -6.03 -5.86 12.05
N VAL A 74 -4.78 -5.89 11.59
CA VAL A 74 -4.10 -4.71 11.02
C VAL A 74 -4.26 -4.69 9.51
N SER A 75 -4.82 -3.59 8.99
CA SER A 75 -4.92 -3.32 7.55
C SER A 75 -4.01 -2.17 7.15
N PHE A 76 -3.54 -2.19 5.90
CA PHE A 76 -2.62 -1.21 5.33
C PHE A 76 -3.29 -0.42 4.19
N ARG A 77 -3.12 0.89 4.23
CA ARG A 77 -3.56 1.78 3.15
C ARG A 77 -2.42 2.64 2.62
N ILE A 78 -2.25 2.62 1.31
CA ILE A 78 -1.32 3.54 0.63
C ILE A 78 -1.94 4.93 0.61
N GLU A 79 -1.26 5.90 1.23
CA GLU A 79 -1.69 7.31 1.24
C GLU A 79 -1.07 8.12 0.09
N LYS A 80 0.18 7.84 -0.23
CA LYS A 80 0.92 8.52 -1.29
C LYS A 80 1.95 7.60 -1.93
N LEU A 81 2.09 7.73 -3.24
CA LEU A 81 3.19 7.14 -4.01
C LEU A 81 3.97 8.22 -4.74
N LYS A 82 5.28 8.02 -4.81
CA LYS A 82 6.19 8.80 -5.65
C LYS A 82 7.14 7.84 -6.36
N LEU A 83 7.09 7.82 -7.68
CA LEU A 83 7.99 7.05 -8.52
C LEU A 83 9.43 7.58 -8.35
N ILE A 84 10.40 6.69 -8.20
CA ILE A 84 11.83 7.00 -8.04
C ILE A 84 12.69 6.34 -9.11
#